data_AF-A0A0R3QK83-F1
#
_entry.id   AF-A0A0R3QK83-F1
#
_cell.length_a   1.000
_cell.length_b   1.000
_cell.length_c   1.000
_cell.angle_alpha   90.00
_cell.angle_beta   90.00
_cell.angle_gamma   90.00
#
_symmetry.space_group_name_H-M   'P 1'
#
loop_
_entity.id
_entity.type
_entity.pdbx_description
1 polymer ?
#
loop_
_entity_poly.entity_id
_entity_poly.type
_entity_poly.pdbx_seq_one_letter_code
_entity_poly.pdbx_strand_id
1 'polypeptide(L)'
;MSSLVKLLKVILTFECIVVFGTVGENCILIHSVKPCFFSLCFCRQKNNLFRPAVLNVQNNYLDEHCIIVDENDKPLRSESKRFCHSAKTCFVETWVTLHRAFSVFLFTENHEMILQKRAVQKLTFPSVWTNACCSHPLWNDDEMCTDENNVGIRRAARRKLNHELGIQSVDIDQMKVMGRFLYKAMHDDNWGEHEIDYVIILRGCNVKQIRPNPEEVEAVAIVSSMEELTEILKSSEASFSPWFNLIVRNNFLQTWWHELDRIMHTAWARANAIFAFVLSVLSALTFCVFVSTVWLPNSAPVTLSASNIRVKNFVDYASEGSRSDVVMADLKIKVDVAPIFNWNVKEIFLFLVAEYSTPKAPLNQIVLWDKILRRGDWSTIHEESITPKYYFMDDGTNLLNHKNVTLVLRWNVVPNAGYLAIAQGEGQYRVEFPSSYYSGRF
;
A
#
# COMPACT_ATOMS: atom_id res chain seq x y z
N MET A 1 15.52 -27.30 7.34
CA MET A 1 14.34 -26.65 7.98
C MET A 1 14.65 -25.84 9.24
N SER A 2 15.69 -26.14 10.05
CA SER A 2 15.98 -25.35 11.27
C SER A 2 16.51 -23.93 11.01
N SER A 3 17.00 -23.64 9.80
CA SER A 3 17.49 -22.30 9.42
C SER A 3 16.37 -21.30 9.08
N LEU A 4 15.18 -21.76 8.65
CA LEU A 4 14.07 -20.85 8.30
C LEU A 4 13.41 -20.22 9.54
N VAL A 5 13.37 -20.95 10.66
CA VAL A 5 12.75 -20.49 11.91
C VAL A 5 13.61 -19.43 12.62
N LYS A 6 14.92 -19.43 12.40
CA LYS A 6 15.82 -18.37 12.91
C LYS A 6 15.63 -17.03 12.19
N LEU A 7 15.20 -17.04 10.93
CA LEU A 7 15.00 -15.82 10.13
C LEU A 7 13.77 -15.01 10.59
N LEU A 8 12.74 -15.68 11.13
CA LEU A 8 11.50 -15.04 11.59
C LEU A 8 11.65 -14.21 12.87
N LYS A 9 12.72 -14.40 13.64
CA LYS A 9 12.96 -13.67 14.91
C LYS A 9 13.64 -12.32 14.73
N VAL A 10 14.15 -12.00 13.54
CA VAL A 10 14.95 -10.79 13.30
C VAL A 10 14.13 -9.62 12.72
N ILE A 11 12.87 -9.86 12.34
CA ILE A 11 12.07 -8.89 11.55
C ILE A 11 11.18 -7.96 12.42
N LEU A 12 11.08 -8.17 13.73
CA LEU A 12 10.08 -7.48 14.58
C LEU A 12 10.58 -6.32 15.46
N THR A 13 11.79 -5.77 15.24
CA THR A 13 12.24 -4.60 16.01
C THR A 13 13.08 -3.67 15.15
N PHE A 14 12.42 -2.72 14.46
CA PHE A 14 13.04 -1.47 14.01
C PHE A 14 11.99 -0.36 14.04
N GLU A 15 12.00 0.44 15.11
CA GLU A 15 11.46 1.80 15.11
C GLU A 15 12.49 2.70 14.41
N CYS A 16 12.09 3.38 13.34
CA CYS A 16 12.89 4.43 12.70
C CYS A 16 12.26 5.79 12.97
N ILE A 17 12.95 6.57 13.82
CA ILE A 17 12.80 8.03 13.93
C ILE A 17 13.59 8.64 12.76
N VAL A 18 12.94 9.41 11.90
CA VAL A 18 13.59 10.18 10.81
C VAL A 18 13.57 11.66 11.18
N VAL A 19 14.76 12.23 11.30
CA VAL A 19 15.01 13.67 11.52
C VAL A 19 15.24 14.32 10.15
N PHE A 20 14.59 15.47 9.91
CA PHE A 20 14.76 16.30 8.73
C PHE A 20 16.09 17.05 8.74
N GLY A 21 16.72 17.16 7.56
CA GLY A 21 17.85 18.04 7.29
C GLY A 21 17.78 18.58 5.86
N THR A 22 17.87 19.90 5.73
CA THR A 22 17.66 20.70 4.51
C THR A 22 18.96 21.09 3.79
N VAL A 23 18.76 21.63 2.58
CA VAL A 23 19.55 22.63 1.82
C VAL A 23 20.44 22.10 0.67
N GLY A 24 20.20 22.69 -0.52
CA GLY A 24 21.09 22.66 -1.68
C GLY A 24 20.47 23.31 -2.91
N GLU A 25 20.64 24.63 -3.04
CA GLU A 25 20.19 25.50 -4.14
C GLU A 25 20.87 25.18 -5.48
N ASN A 26 20.20 25.50 -6.60
CA ASN A 26 20.77 26.17 -7.79
C ASN A 26 19.69 26.41 -8.86
N CYS A 27 19.24 27.67 -9.00
CA CYS A 27 18.50 28.16 -10.17
C CYS A 27 19.49 28.82 -11.13
N ILE A 28 19.45 28.45 -12.41
CA ILE A 28 20.25 29.07 -13.48
C ILE A 28 19.31 29.96 -14.30
N LEU A 29 19.55 31.27 -14.25
CA LEU A 29 18.89 32.32 -15.03
C LEU A 29 19.74 32.62 -16.27
N ILE A 30 19.16 32.59 -17.48
CA ILE A 30 19.86 32.95 -18.72
C ILE A 30 19.05 34.02 -19.46
N HIS A 31 19.56 35.26 -19.47
CA HIS A 31 19.12 36.32 -20.38
C HIS A 31 19.91 36.28 -21.69
N SER A 32 19.22 36.48 -22.81
CA SER A 32 19.83 36.83 -24.10
C SER A 32 19.13 38.06 -24.68
N VAL A 33 19.91 39.08 -24.99
CA VAL A 33 19.52 40.36 -25.61
C VAL A 33 20.40 40.56 -26.84
N LYS A 34 19.80 40.85 -28.01
CA LYS A 34 20.10 42.00 -28.90
C LYS A 34 19.45 41.88 -30.30
N PRO A 35 19.30 43.02 -31.03
CA PRO A 35 18.16 43.32 -31.91
C PRO A 35 18.52 43.39 -33.41
N CYS A 36 17.53 43.60 -34.30
CA CYS A 36 17.51 44.72 -35.27
C CYS A 36 16.44 44.67 -36.39
N PHE A 37 15.97 45.89 -36.70
CA PHE A 37 15.47 46.48 -37.97
C PHE A 37 14.03 46.29 -38.50
N PHE A 38 13.44 47.48 -38.72
CA PHE A 38 12.13 47.85 -39.27
C PHE A 38 11.93 47.51 -40.76
N SER A 39 10.69 47.21 -41.14
CA SER A 39 10.07 47.74 -42.37
C SER A 39 8.53 47.73 -42.26
N LEU A 40 7.93 48.90 -42.44
CA LEU A 40 6.49 49.15 -42.46
C LEU A 40 5.93 48.87 -43.86
N CYS A 41 4.82 48.13 -43.95
CA CYS A 41 3.92 48.24 -45.10
C CYS A 41 2.45 48.10 -44.64
N PHE A 42 1.73 49.22 -44.70
CA PHE A 42 0.29 49.30 -44.50
C PHE A 42 -0.43 48.75 -45.73
N CYS A 43 -1.37 47.81 -45.56
CA CYS A 43 -2.44 47.63 -46.53
C CYS A 43 -3.76 47.35 -45.82
N ARG A 44 -4.75 48.18 -46.16
CA ARG A 44 -6.10 48.28 -45.57
C ARG A 44 -7.10 47.79 -46.61
N GLN A 45 -7.99 46.88 -46.22
CA GLN A 45 -9.35 46.58 -46.77
C GLN A 45 -9.65 45.09 -46.48
N LYS A 46 -10.87 44.63 -46.19
CA LYS A 46 -12.23 45.15 -46.36
C LYS A 46 -13.13 44.40 -45.37
N ASN A 47 -14.15 45.09 -44.86
CA ASN A 47 -15.23 44.50 -44.07
C ASN A 47 -15.92 43.37 -44.86
N ASN A 48 -15.69 42.13 -44.47
CA ASN A 48 -16.61 41.04 -44.78
C ASN A 48 -17.60 40.92 -43.61
N LEU A 49 -18.80 41.47 -43.83
CA LEU A 49 -20.00 41.06 -43.08
C LEU A 49 -20.21 39.57 -43.36
N PHE A 50 -19.66 38.70 -42.51
CA PHE A 50 -20.11 37.34 -42.16
C PHE A 50 -18.96 36.65 -41.42
N ARG A 51 -19.00 36.64 -40.08
CA ARG A 51 -18.24 35.71 -39.23
C ARG A 51 -19.00 35.44 -37.92
N PRO A 52 -18.86 34.24 -37.33
CA PRO A 52 -19.95 33.26 -37.27
C PRO A 52 -20.22 32.77 -35.84
N ALA A 53 -21.28 31.98 -35.65
CA ALA A 53 -21.60 31.33 -34.37
C ALA A 53 -20.46 30.45 -33.78
N VAL A 54 -19.41 30.13 -34.57
CA VAL A 54 -18.25 29.31 -34.19
C VAL A 54 -17.16 30.10 -33.43
N LEU A 55 -17.13 31.44 -33.53
CA LEU A 55 -16.17 32.27 -32.76
C LEU A 55 -16.48 32.29 -31.25
N ASN A 56 -17.65 31.79 -30.82
CA ASN A 56 -18.13 31.95 -29.45
C ASN A 56 -17.54 30.97 -28.45
N VAL A 57 -17.15 29.74 -28.82
CA VAL A 57 -16.77 28.71 -27.83
C VAL A 57 -15.40 29.00 -27.20
N GLN A 58 -14.38 29.30 -28.01
CA GLN A 58 -13.07 29.72 -27.50
C GLN A 58 -13.15 31.05 -26.72
N ASN A 59 -14.10 31.93 -27.06
CA ASN A 59 -14.34 33.15 -26.30
C ASN A 59 -14.90 32.87 -24.90
N ASN A 60 -15.72 31.83 -24.72
CA ASN A 60 -16.22 31.43 -23.41
C ASN A 60 -15.08 30.90 -22.52
N TYR A 61 -14.08 30.23 -23.08
CA TYR A 61 -12.90 29.78 -22.31
C TYR A 61 -11.96 30.91 -21.89
N LEU A 62 -12.10 32.10 -22.49
CA LEU A 62 -11.25 33.24 -22.13
C LEU A 62 -11.62 33.87 -20.78
N ASP A 63 -12.80 33.53 -20.26
CA ASP A 63 -13.28 33.94 -18.94
C ASP A 63 -12.89 32.95 -17.84
N GLU A 64 -12.26 31.81 -18.19
CA GLU A 64 -11.69 30.90 -17.19
C GLU A 64 -10.64 31.62 -16.34
N HIS A 65 -10.69 31.39 -15.04
CA HIS A 65 -9.84 32.06 -14.08
C HIS A 65 -8.52 31.31 -13.88
N CYS A 66 -7.42 31.92 -14.31
CA CYS A 66 -6.05 31.45 -14.13
C CYS A 66 -5.48 31.90 -12.76
N ILE A 67 -4.42 31.21 -12.33
CA ILE A 67 -3.68 31.54 -11.11
C ILE A 67 -2.48 32.43 -11.47
N ILE A 68 -2.55 33.73 -11.15
CA ILE A 68 -1.38 34.61 -11.23
C ILE A 68 -0.43 34.29 -10.09
N VAL A 69 0.85 34.18 -10.41
CA VAL A 69 1.92 33.84 -9.47
C VAL A 69 3.06 34.85 -9.53
N ASP A 70 3.88 34.89 -8.48
CA ASP A 70 5.20 35.51 -8.55
C ASP A 70 6.25 34.53 -9.15
N GLU A 71 7.50 34.99 -9.32
CA GLU A 71 8.59 34.18 -9.86
C GLU A 71 8.96 32.97 -8.98
N ASN A 72 8.55 32.96 -7.71
CA ASN A 72 8.73 31.84 -6.78
C ASN A 72 7.55 30.86 -6.83
N ASP A 73 6.59 31.08 -7.73
CA ASP A 73 5.37 30.32 -7.89
C ASP A 73 4.42 30.41 -6.68
N LYS A 74 4.42 31.54 -5.99
CA LYS A 74 3.43 31.82 -4.95
C LYS A 74 2.16 32.38 -5.60
N PRO A 75 0.97 31.79 -5.36
CA PRO A 75 -0.28 32.33 -5.88
C PRO A 75 -0.57 33.72 -5.29
N LEU A 76 -0.86 34.69 -6.16
CA LEU A 76 -1.13 36.08 -5.79
C LEU A 76 -2.62 36.42 -5.88
N ARG A 77 -3.24 36.17 -7.04
CA ARG A 77 -4.64 36.50 -7.31
C ARG A 77 -5.19 35.75 -8.52
N SER A 78 -6.51 35.77 -8.67
CA SER A 78 -7.23 35.26 -9.84
C SER A 78 -7.35 36.31 -10.93
N GLU A 79 -7.21 35.92 -12.18
CA GLU A 79 -7.56 36.75 -13.35
C GLU A 79 -8.06 35.88 -14.52
N SER A 80 -8.80 36.50 -15.44
CA SER A 80 -9.26 35.81 -16.65
C SER A 80 -8.09 35.36 -17.52
N LYS A 81 -8.25 34.22 -18.20
CA LYS A 81 -7.31 33.72 -19.20
C LYS A 81 -7.01 34.79 -20.25
N ARG A 82 -8.03 35.55 -20.68
CA ARG A 82 -7.87 36.71 -21.56
C ARG A 82 -6.82 37.67 -21.03
N PHE A 83 -6.96 38.10 -19.78
CA PHE A 83 -6.06 39.06 -19.15
C PHE A 83 -4.63 38.52 -19.00
N CYS A 84 -4.49 37.23 -18.70
CA CYS A 84 -3.19 36.57 -18.52
C CYS A 84 -2.37 36.53 -19.81
N HIS A 85 -3.03 36.28 -20.96
CA HIS A 85 -2.38 36.10 -22.26
C HIS A 85 -2.33 37.38 -23.11
N SER A 86 -3.06 38.44 -22.71
CA SER A 86 -3.03 39.72 -23.41
C SER A 86 -1.70 40.44 -23.18
N ALA A 87 -1.05 40.79 -24.28
CA ALA A 87 0.12 41.66 -24.29
C ALA A 87 -0.27 43.07 -23.81
N LYS A 88 0.49 43.60 -22.86
CA LYS A 88 0.30 44.94 -22.31
C LYS A 88 1.54 45.75 -22.64
N THR A 89 1.37 46.81 -23.41
CA THR A 89 2.45 47.73 -23.75
C THR A 89 2.32 48.99 -22.91
N CYS A 90 3.37 49.33 -22.16
CA CYS A 90 3.48 50.62 -21.51
C CYS A 90 4.81 51.26 -21.90
N PHE A 91 4.72 52.48 -22.44
CA PHE A 91 5.83 53.22 -23.04
C PHE A 91 6.57 52.43 -24.14
N VAL A 92 7.62 51.68 -23.78
CA VAL A 92 8.51 50.93 -24.70
C VAL A 92 8.59 49.44 -24.39
N GLU A 93 7.90 48.96 -23.35
CA GLU A 93 7.95 47.56 -22.95
C GLU A 93 6.60 46.88 -23.09
N THR A 94 6.61 45.68 -23.69
CA THR A 94 5.45 44.80 -23.82
C THR A 94 5.63 43.58 -22.92
N TRP A 95 4.70 43.36 -22.00
CA TRP A 95 4.70 42.21 -21.10
C TRP A 95 3.40 41.44 -21.12
N VAL A 96 3.51 40.17 -20.71
CA VAL A 96 2.41 39.23 -20.53
C VAL A 96 2.42 38.85 -19.05
N THR A 97 1.24 38.65 -18.45
CA THR A 97 1.13 38.44 -17.00
C THR A 97 1.57 37.03 -16.63
N LEU A 98 2.45 36.92 -15.63
CA LEU A 98 2.95 35.63 -15.15
C LEU A 98 1.82 34.84 -14.48
N HIS A 99 1.63 33.60 -14.91
CA HIS A 99 0.62 32.71 -14.35
C HIS A 99 1.10 31.25 -14.35
N ARG A 100 0.45 30.40 -13.56
CA ARG A 100 0.79 28.98 -13.47
C ARG A 100 0.21 28.21 -14.65
N ALA A 101 0.99 27.26 -15.18
CA ALA A 101 0.59 26.39 -16.28
C ALA A 101 1.10 24.95 -16.07
N PHE A 102 0.70 24.04 -16.96
CA PHE A 102 1.27 22.71 -17.04
C PHE A 102 1.38 22.21 -18.49
N SER A 103 2.33 21.31 -18.71
CA SER A 103 2.62 20.64 -19.97
C SER A 103 2.72 19.12 -19.76
N VAL A 104 1.80 18.37 -20.36
CA VAL A 104 1.75 16.90 -20.30
C VAL A 104 2.50 16.29 -21.48
N PHE A 105 3.46 15.43 -21.17
CA PHE A 105 4.11 14.50 -22.08
C PHE A 105 3.51 13.12 -21.88
N LEU A 106 2.73 12.66 -22.86
CA LEU A 106 1.96 11.44 -22.79
C LEU A 106 2.61 10.36 -23.65
N PHE A 107 2.81 9.17 -23.08
CA PHE A 107 3.41 8.02 -23.74
C PHE A 107 2.48 6.81 -23.75
N THR A 108 2.54 6.02 -24.82
CA THR A 108 1.93 4.69 -24.89
C THR A 108 2.69 3.69 -24.01
N GLU A 109 2.15 2.49 -23.83
CA GLU A 109 2.88 1.41 -23.15
C GLU A 109 4.20 1.06 -23.86
N ASN A 110 4.26 1.26 -25.19
CA ASN A 110 5.42 0.97 -26.05
C ASN A 110 6.44 2.12 -26.16
N HIS A 111 6.35 3.13 -25.28
CA HIS A 111 7.22 4.31 -25.26
C HIS A 111 7.06 5.25 -26.46
N GLU A 112 5.93 5.20 -27.16
CA GLU A 112 5.62 6.13 -28.24
C GLU A 112 4.97 7.39 -27.66
N MET A 113 5.43 8.58 -28.05
CA MET A 113 4.92 9.86 -27.54
C MET A 113 3.74 10.35 -28.38
N ILE A 114 2.72 10.88 -27.69
CA ILE A 114 1.57 11.52 -28.32
C ILE A 114 1.85 13.02 -28.48
N LEU A 115 1.70 13.52 -29.70
CA LEU A 115 1.74 14.94 -30.05
C LEU A 115 0.36 15.41 -30.48
N GLN A 116 0.03 16.67 -30.18
CA GLN A 116 -1.15 17.33 -30.73
C GLN A 116 -0.75 18.46 -31.68
N LYS A 117 -1.53 18.67 -32.73
CA LYS A 117 -1.53 19.90 -33.52
C LYS A 117 -2.66 20.78 -33.01
N ARG A 118 -2.34 21.99 -32.55
CA ARG A 118 -3.32 22.93 -32.00
C ARG A 118 -4.34 23.33 -33.07
N ALA A 119 -5.61 23.45 -32.72
CA ALA A 119 -6.64 23.91 -33.65
C ALA A 119 -6.37 25.32 -34.19
N VAL A 120 -6.82 25.59 -35.42
CA VAL A 120 -6.68 26.89 -36.11
C VAL A 120 -7.31 28.05 -35.32
N GLN A 121 -8.32 27.74 -34.51
CA GLN A 121 -9.10 28.71 -33.73
C GLN A 121 -8.51 29.02 -32.35
N LYS A 122 -7.38 28.40 -31.97
CA LYS A 122 -6.67 28.74 -30.74
C LYS A 122 -6.14 30.16 -30.83
N LEU A 123 -6.30 30.90 -29.74
CA LEU A 123 -5.91 32.31 -29.69
C LEU A 123 -4.39 32.51 -29.72
N THR A 124 -3.66 31.73 -28.93
CA THR A 124 -2.19 31.70 -28.94
C THR A 124 -1.72 30.51 -29.77
N PHE A 125 -0.78 30.74 -30.68
CA PHE A 125 -0.11 29.71 -31.48
C PHE A 125 -1.08 28.70 -32.13
N PRO A 126 -1.98 29.14 -33.04
CA PRO A 126 -2.84 28.23 -33.80
C PRO A 126 -2.03 27.37 -34.77
N SER A 127 -2.49 26.14 -35.02
CA SER A 127 -1.93 25.22 -36.03
C SER A 127 -0.45 24.83 -35.87
N VAL A 128 0.14 25.01 -34.68
CA VAL A 128 1.47 24.48 -34.34
C VAL A 128 1.38 23.12 -33.64
N TRP A 129 2.37 22.26 -33.87
CA TRP A 129 2.56 21.01 -33.15
C TRP A 129 3.13 21.25 -31.76
N THR A 130 2.72 20.42 -30.80
CA THR A 130 3.16 20.51 -29.41
C THR A 130 2.96 19.18 -28.67
N ASN A 131 3.40 19.10 -27.42
CA ASN A 131 3.19 17.92 -26.56
C ASN A 131 1.69 17.66 -26.32
N ALA A 132 1.38 16.51 -25.72
CA ALA A 132 0.03 15.95 -25.70
C ALA A 132 -1.07 16.83 -25.11
N CYS A 133 -0.77 17.72 -24.15
CA CYS A 133 -1.74 18.69 -23.62
C CYS A 133 -1.01 19.80 -22.86
N CYS A 134 -1.35 21.06 -23.11
CA CYS A 134 -0.85 22.23 -22.37
C CYS A 134 -2.02 23.10 -21.95
N SER A 135 -2.09 23.44 -20.66
CA SER A 135 -3.15 24.33 -20.17
C SER A 135 -2.83 24.85 -18.77
N HIS A 136 -3.86 25.27 -18.03
CA HIS A 136 -3.74 26.01 -16.79
C HIS A 136 -4.56 25.32 -15.69
N PRO A 137 -4.03 25.24 -14.45
CA PRO A 137 -4.88 25.04 -13.29
C PRO A 137 -5.81 26.25 -13.10
N LEU A 138 -7.05 25.98 -12.71
CA LEU A 138 -8.04 27.00 -12.42
C LEU A 138 -7.87 27.55 -11.00
N TRP A 139 -8.26 28.81 -10.80
CA TRP A 139 -8.39 29.41 -9.47
C TRP A 139 -9.62 28.83 -8.74
N ASN A 140 -9.47 27.65 -8.16
CA ASN A 140 -10.45 27.00 -7.27
C ASN A 140 -9.75 26.08 -6.25
N ASP A 141 -10.46 25.65 -5.22
CA ASP A 141 -9.90 24.84 -4.14
C ASP A 141 -9.31 23.50 -4.62
N ASP A 142 -9.87 22.93 -5.69
CA ASP A 142 -9.46 21.63 -6.21
C ASP A 142 -8.13 21.66 -6.98
N GLU A 143 -7.86 22.73 -7.72
CA GLU A 143 -6.71 22.87 -8.63
C GLU A 143 -5.63 23.84 -8.13
N MET A 144 -5.94 24.69 -7.15
CA MET A 144 -4.95 25.56 -6.50
C MET A 144 -4.05 24.83 -5.50
N CYS A 145 -4.52 23.71 -4.94
CA CYS A 145 -3.79 22.93 -3.93
C CYS A 145 -2.47 22.37 -4.52
N THR A 146 -1.34 22.81 -3.97
CA THR A 146 0.00 22.33 -4.32
C THR A 146 0.57 21.37 -3.27
N ASP A 147 -0.29 20.75 -2.46
CA ASP A 147 0.11 19.74 -1.47
C ASP A 147 0.65 18.46 -2.16
N GLU A 148 1.23 17.57 -1.35
CA GLU A 148 1.75 16.22 -1.71
C GLU A 148 1.85 15.95 -3.22
N ASN A 149 3.00 16.31 -3.80
CA ASN A 149 3.32 16.07 -5.21
C ASN A 149 2.42 16.82 -6.21
N ASN A 150 2.11 18.10 -5.93
CA ASN A 150 1.40 19.03 -6.81
C ASN A 150 0.03 18.51 -7.29
N VAL A 151 -0.81 18.04 -6.35
CA VAL A 151 -2.08 17.37 -6.66
C VAL A 151 -3.03 18.21 -7.53
N GLY A 152 -3.13 19.52 -7.30
CA GLY A 152 -4.01 20.42 -8.07
C GLY A 152 -3.63 20.49 -9.55
N ILE A 153 -2.34 20.51 -9.84
CA ILE A 153 -1.81 20.47 -11.22
C ILE A 153 -2.17 19.15 -11.91
N ARG A 154 -2.03 18.01 -11.22
CA ARG A 154 -2.39 16.69 -11.76
C ARG A 154 -3.90 16.59 -12.04
N ARG A 155 -4.75 17.20 -11.20
CA ARG A 155 -6.20 17.28 -11.41
C ARG A 155 -6.55 18.13 -12.63
N ALA A 156 -5.91 19.30 -12.78
CA ALA A 156 -6.08 20.17 -13.94
C ALA A 156 -5.67 19.47 -15.25
N ALA A 157 -4.55 18.75 -15.22
CA ALA A 157 -4.08 17.94 -16.34
C ALA A 157 -5.08 16.84 -16.72
N ARG A 158 -5.66 16.12 -15.75
CA ARG A 158 -6.72 15.13 -16.02
C ARG A 158 -7.94 15.77 -16.68
N ARG A 159 -8.42 16.90 -16.16
CA ARG A 159 -9.56 17.64 -16.74
C ARG A 159 -9.29 18.01 -18.20
N LYS A 160 -8.09 18.53 -18.49
CA LYS A 160 -7.73 19.03 -19.81
C LYS A 160 -7.37 17.92 -20.80
N LEU A 161 -6.80 16.80 -20.37
CA LEU A 161 -6.65 15.60 -21.20
C LEU A 161 -8.01 15.04 -21.63
N ASN A 162 -9.00 15.04 -20.74
CA ASN A 162 -10.36 14.67 -21.11
C ASN A 162 -10.97 15.70 -22.08
N HIS A 163 -10.82 16.99 -21.81
CA HIS A 163 -11.41 18.03 -22.66
C HIS A 163 -10.79 18.12 -24.07
N GLU A 164 -9.46 18.05 -24.20
CA GLU A 164 -8.76 18.21 -25.48
C GLU A 164 -8.62 16.90 -26.25
N LEU A 165 -8.32 15.79 -25.57
CA LEU A 165 -8.04 14.49 -26.19
C LEU A 165 -9.10 13.41 -25.90
N GLY A 166 -10.16 13.72 -25.13
CA GLY A 166 -11.24 12.76 -24.84
C GLY A 166 -10.86 11.63 -23.88
N ILE A 167 -9.73 11.73 -23.18
CA ILE A 167 -9.22 10.66 -22.31
C ILE A 167 -9.89 10.76 -20.92
N GLN A 168 -10.91 9.94 -20.69
CA GLN A 168 -11.76 10.04 -19.49
C GLN A 168 -11.17 9.41 -18.22
N SER A 169 -10.43 8.30 -18.35
CA SER A 169 -10.01 7.46 -17.21
C SER A 169 -8.52 7.57 -16.93
N VAL A 170 -8.06 8.79 -16.60
CA VAL A 170 -6.67 8.99 -16.17
C VAL A 170 -6.58 9.00 -14.64
N ASP A 171 -5.77 8.10 -14.10
CA ASP A 171 -5.38 8.11 -12.70
C ASP A 171 -4.32 9.19 -12.46
N ILE A 172 -4.62 10.14 -11.57
CA ILE A 172 -3.72 11.24 -11.26
C ILE A 172 -2.45 10.77 -10.54
N ASP A 173 -2.44 9.62 -9.87
CA ASP A 173 -1.27 9.14 -9.11
C ASP A 173 -0.19 8.54 -10.02
N GLN A 174 -0.57 8.21 -11.26
CA GLN A 174 0.35 7.82 -12.32
C GLN A 174 1.05 9.03 -12.95
N MET A 175 0.51 10.24 -12.81
CA MET A 175 1.16 11.45 -13.33
C MET A 175 2.39 11.83 -12.50
N LYS A 176 3.56 11.91 -13.15
CA LYS A 176 4.82 12.31 -12.52
C LYS A 176 5.17 13.73 -12.90
N VAL A 177 5.17 14.62 -11.90
CA VAL A 177 5.59 16.00 -12.06
C VAL A 177 7.12 16.05 -11.98
N MET A 178 7.77 16.35 -13.10
CA MET A 178 9.24 16.30 -13.21
C MET A 178 9.92 17.56 -12.68
N GLY A 179 9.19 18.68 -12.67
CA GLY A 179 9.69 19.98 -12.29
C GLY A 179 8.85 21.08 -12.92
N ARG A 180 9.40 22.30 -12.90
CA ARG A 180 8.79 23.49 -13.48
C ARG A 180 9.83 24.36 -14.18
N PHE A 181 9.43 25.08 -15.21
CA PHE A 181 10.29 26.05 -15.87
C PHE A 181 9.54 27.36 -16.13
N LEU A 182 10.25 28.48 -16.01
CA LEU A 182 9.73 29.80 -16.30
C LEU A 182 10.07 30.16 -17.76
N TYR A 183 9.06 30.50 -18.56
CA TYR A 183 9.29 30.95 -19.92
C TYR A 183 8.33 32.07 -20.34
N LYS A 184 8.74 32.83 -21.36
CA LYS A 184 7.91 33.85 -22.00
C LYS A 184 8.01 33.70 -23.52
N ALA A 185 6.88 33.72 -24.21
CA ALA A 185 6.83 33.64 -25.67
C ALA A 185 5.69 34.49 -26.23
N MET A 186 6.00 35.41 -27.12
CA MET A 186 4.99 36.19 -27.83
C MET A 186 4.47 35.41 -29.04
N HIS A 187 3.15 35.39 -29.24
CA HIS A 187 2.54 34.91 -30.47
C HIS A 187 2.50 36.01 -31.53
N ASP A 188 1.98 37.17 -31.13
CA ASP A 188 1.93 38.41 -31.92
C ASP A 188 2.04 39.62 -30.98
N ASP A 189 1.73 40.82 -31.48
CA ASP A 189 1.79 42.06 -30.68
C ASP A 189 0.71 42.14 -29.57
N ASN A 190 -0.34 41.30 -29.65
CA ASN A 190 -1.49 41.33 -28.76
C ASN A 190 -1.56 40.14 -27.81
N TRP A 191 -0.94 39.01 -28.14
CA TRP A 191 -1.06 37.74 -27.44
C TRP A 191 0.28 37.07 -27.20
N GLY A 192 0.43 36.47 -26.03
CA GLY A 192 1.59 35.66 -25.69
C GLY A 192 1.37 34.81 -24.44
N GLU A 193 2.42 34.12 -24.06
CA GLU A 193 2.51 33.25 -22.89
C GLU A 193 3.62 33.76 -21.97
N HIS A 194 3.36 33.74 -20.67
CA HIS A 194 4.36 33.99 -19.62
C HIS A 194 4.01 33.13 -18.42
N GLU A 195 4.70 32.01 -18.28
CA GLU A 195 4.23 30.90 -17.45
C GLU A 195 5.33 30.30 -16.57
N ILE A 196 4.96 29.94 -15.35
CA ILE A 196 5.64 28.88 -14.59
C ILE A 196 4.95 27.57 -14.97
N ASP A 197 5.59 26.82 -15.86
CA ASP A 197 5.01 25.64 -16.49
C ASP A 197 5.51 24.36 -15.81
N TYR A 198 4.56 23.60 -15.24
CA TYR A 198 4.80 22.30 -14.63
C TYR A 198 4.85 21.18 -15.68
N VAL A 199 5.97 20.49 -15.75
CA VAL A 199 6.12 19.35 -16.66
C VAL A 199 5.58 18.08 -16.01
N ILE A 200 4.64 17.43 -16.69
CA ILE A 200 4.01 16.19 -16.27
C ILE A 200 4.33 15.09 -17.28
N ILE A 201 4.85 13.95 -16.80
CA ILE A 201 4.98 12.73 -17.58
C ILE A 201 3.88 11.77 -17.18
N LEU A 202 3.23 11.18 -18.19
CA LEU A 202 2.26 10.11 -18.03
C LEU A 202 2.53 9.01 -19.06
N ARG A 203 2.51 7.76 -18.62
CA ARG A 203 2.66 6.58 -19.47
C ARG A 203 1.45 5.66 -19.33
N GLY A 204 1.15 4.91 -20.39
CA GLY A 204 0.08 3.91 -20.41
C GLY A 204 -1.13 4.38 -21.21
N CYS A 205 -0.96 5.40 -22.06
CA CYS A 205 -2.04 5.84 -22.93
C CYS A 205 -2.39 4.77 -23.96
N ASN A 206 -3.66 4.37 -23.99
CA ASN A 206 -4.20 3.58 -25.08
C ASN A 206 -4.68 4.52 -26.18
N VAL A 207 -3.98 4.50 -27.32
CA VAL A 207 -4.29 5.33 -28.51
C VAL A 207 -5.76 5.23 -28.93
N LYS A 208 -6.40 4.05 -28.76
CA LYS A 208 -7.81 3.84 -29.11
C LYS A 208 -8.78 4.66 -28.28
N GLN A 209 -8.36 5.20 -27.13
CA GLN A 209 -9.17 6.07 -26.28
C GLN A 209 -9.13 7.53 -26.71
N ILE A 210 -8.16 7.94 -27.54
CA ILE A 210 -8.00 9.33 -27.97
C ILE A 210 -9.18 9.72 -28.88
N ARG A 211 -9.95 10.72 -28.44
CA ARG A 211 -11.06 11.35 -29.16
C ARG A 211 -10.84 12.87 -29.11
N PRO A 212 -10.03 13.41 -30.03
CA PRO A 212 -9.66 14.83 -29.99
C PRO A 212 -10.89 15.71 -30.15
N ASN A 213 -10.98 16.76 -29.33
CA ASN A 213 -11.96 17.81 -29.56
C ASN A 213 -11.48 18.68 -30.74
N PRO A 214 -12.20 18.70 -31.89
CA PRO A 214 -11.78 19.46 -33.06
C PRO A 214 -11.67 20.97 -32.81
N GLU A 215 -12.29 21.45 -31.73
CA GLU A 215 -12.19 22.85 -31.34
C GLU A 215 -10.85 23.22 -30.67
N GLU A 216 -10.12 22.22 -30.19
CA GLU A 216 -8.87 22.35 -29.44
C GLU A 216 -7.69 21.75 -30.21
N VAL A 217 -7.92 20.63 -30.90
CA VAL A 217 -6.91 19.81 -31.56
C VAL A 217 -7.29 19.55 -33.02
N GLU A 218 -6.42 19.98 -33.93
CA GLU A 218 -6.55 19.78 -35.39
C GLU A 218 -6.15 18.36 -35.81
N ALA A 219 -5.09 17.82 -35.21
CA ALA A 219 -4.53 16.52 -35.53
C ALA A 219 -3.76 15.94 -34.34
N VAL A 220 -3.58 14.62 -34.32
CA VAL A 220 -2.75 13.91 -33.35
C VAL A 220 -1.72 13.10 -34.12
N ALA A 221 -0.49 13.08 -33.63
CA ALA A 221 0.59 12.26 -34.16
C ALA A 221 1.17 11.39 -33.04
N ILE A 222 1.70 10.24 -33.43
CA ILE A 222 2.37 9.30 -32.54
C ILE A 222 3.79 9.17 -33.05
N VAL A 223 4.76 9.42 -32.19
CA VAL A 223 6.18 9.42 -32.54
C VAL A 223 6.85 8.32 -31.74
N SER A 224 7.51 7.41 -32.43
CA SER A 224 8.03 6.16 -31.84
C SER A 224 9.36 6.36 -31.12
N SER A 225 10.16 7.34 -31.56
CA SER A 225 11.48 7.59 -30.97
C SER A 225 11.93 9.06 -31.05
N MET A 226 12.98 9.37 -30.30
CA MET A 226 13.61 10.70 -30.33
C MET A 226 14.27 11.01 -31.68
N GLU A 227 14.75 10.01 -32.40
CA GLU A 227 15.33 10.16 -33.74
C GLU A 227 14.27 10.62 -34.74
N GLU A 228 13.11 9.95 -34.76
CA GLU A 228 11.96 10.32 -35.59
C GLU A 228 11.50 11.74 -35.27
N LEU A 229 11.37 12.09 -33.98
CA LEU A 229 11.03 13.45 -33.56
C LEU A 229 12.05 14.48 -34.08
N THR A 230 13.34 14.15 -34.01
CA THR A 230 14.42 15.03 -34.46
C THR A 230 14.37 15.26 -35.98
N GLU A 231 13.99 14.24 -36.75
CA GLU A 231 13.77 14.38 -38.21
C GLU A 231 12.58 15.28 -38.51
N ILE A 232 11.46 15.10 -37.81
CA ILE A 232 10.27 15.94 -37.94
C ILE A 232 10.61 17.40 -37.60
N LEU A 233 11.37 17.65 -36.53
CA LEU A 233 11.80 19.00 -36.14
C LEU A 233 12.75 19.67 -37.13
N LYS A 234 13.52 18.89 -37.91
CA LYS A 234 14.38 19.41 -38.98
C LYS A 234 13.60 19.73 -40.26
N SER A 235 12.46 19.07 -40.48
CA SER A 235 11.60 19.36 -41.62
C SER A 235 11.00 20.78 -41.47
N SER A 236 11.07 21.60 -42.53
CA SER A 236 10.52 22.97 -42.48
C SER A 236 8.99 23.01 -42.57
N GLU A 237 8.32 21.86 -42.73
CA GLU A 237 6.88 21.75 -42.94
C GLU A 237 6.08 21.83 -41.63
N ALA A 238 6.68 21.47 -40.50
CA ALA A 238 6.02 21.44 -39.20
C ALA A 238 6.54 22.55 -38.27
N SER A 239 5.66 23.48 -37.89
CA SER A 239 5.95 24.47 -36.84
C SER A 239 5.63 23.88 -35.47
N PHE A 240 6.55 24.02 -34.51
CA PHE A 240 6.37 23.57 -33.13
C PHE A 240 6.28 24.75 -32.17
N SER A 241 5.55 24.55 -31.08
CA SER A 241 5.42 25.59 -30.06
C SER A 241 6.77 25.97 -29.41
N PRO A 242 6.93 27.22 -28.94
CA PRO A 242 8.17 27.68 -28.33
C PRO A 242 8.59 26.87 -27.10
N TRP A 243 7.64 26.52 -26.23
CA TRP A 243 7.91 25.74 -25.01
C TRP A 243 8.35 24.31 -25.33
N PHE A 244 7.74 23.66 -26.33
CA PHE A 244 8.14 22.32 -26.77
C PHE A 244 9.58 22.34 -27.31
N ASN A 245 9.90 23.33 -28.15
CA ASN A 245 11.26 23.53 -28.64
C ASN A 245 12.27 23.78 -27.52
N LEU A 246 11.89 24.50 -26.47
CA LEU A 246 12.74 24.74 -25.30
C LEU A 246 13.05 23.44 -24.57
N ILE A 247 12.05 22.58 -24.35
CA ILE A 247 12.23 21.29 -23.67
C ILE A 247 13.11 20.35 -24.49
N VAL A 248 12.94 20.31 -25.82
CA VAL A 248 13.77 19.50 -26.71
C VAL A 248 15.22 19.99 -26.76
N ARG A 249 15.43 21.30 -26.96
CA ARG A 249 16.78 21.89 -27.09
C ARG A 249 17.63 21.76 -25.82
N ASN A 250 17.00 21.71 -24.65
CA ASN A 250 17.70 21.51 -23.38
C ASN A 250 17.89 20.03 -23.01
N ASN A 251 17.63 19.09 -23.94
CA ASN A 251 17.78 17.63 -23.78
C ASN A 251 16.95 17.00 -22.63
N PHE A 252 15.98 17.73 -22.08
CA PHE A 252 15.09 17.19 -21.04
C PHE A 252 14.26 16.03 -21.58
N LEU A 253 13.63 16.23 -22.75
CA LEU A 253 12.78 15.20 -23.36
C LEU A 253 13.58 13.93 -23.68
N GLN A 254 14.79 14.07 -24.21
CA GLN A 254 15.67 12.93 -24.52
C GLN A 254 15.98 12.11 -23.26
N THR A 255 16.31 12.80 -22.17
CA THR A 255 16.60 12.17 -20.88
C THR A 255 15.38 11.43 -20.34
N TRP A 256 14.22 12.06 -20.35
CA TRP A 256 12.99 11.47 -19.85
C TRP A 256 12.52 10.28 -20.67
N TRP A 257 12.67 10.33 -22.00
CA TRP A 257 12.32 9.23 -22.88
C TRP A 257 13.18 7.99 -22.60
N HIS A 258 14.49 8.17 -22.41
CA HIS A 258 15.41 7.08 -22.09
C HIS A 258 15.18 6.50 -20.69
N GLU A 259 14.78 7.33 -19.73
CA GLU A 259 14.58 6.93 -18.33
C GLU A 259 13.12 6.64 -17.97
N LEU A 260 12.22 6.54 -18.95
CA LEU A 260 10.78 6.47 -18.75
C LEU A 260 10.36 5.35 -17.77
N ASP A 261 10.93 4.15 -17.91
CA ASP A 261 10.69 3.03 -16.98
C ASP A 261 11.09 3.35 -15.54
N ARG A 262 12.22 4.02 -15.36
CA ARG A 262 12.74 4.39 -14.03
C ARG A 262 11.90 5.49 -13.40
N ILE A 263 11.42 6.43 -14.20
CA ILE A 263 10.52 7.52 -13.74
C ILE A 263 9.18 6.93 -13.29
N MET A 264 8.64 5.97 -14.05
CA MET A 264 7.33 5.39 -13.78
C MET A 264 7.36 4.33 -12.66
N HIS A 265 8.47 3.62 -12.47
CA HIS A 265 8.61 2.59 -11.43
C HIS A 265 9.67 2.96 -10.39
N THR A 266 9.22 3.34 -9.20
CA THR A 266 10.12 3.61 -8.07
C THR A 266 10.65 2.30 -7.48
N ALA A 267 11.86 2.34 -6.91
CA ALA A 267 12.43 1.21 -6.17
C ALA A 267 11.50 0.75 -5.04
N TRP A 268 10.80 1.70 -4.40
CA TRP A 268 9.80 1.43 -3.37
C TRP A 268 8.61 0.63 -3.89
N ALA A 269 8.05 1.00 -5.05
CA ALA A 269 6.95 0.25 -5.65
C ALA A 269 7.35 -1.20 -5.97
N ARG A 270 8.58 -1.40 -6.48
CA ARG A 270 9.14 -2.73 -6.75
C ARG A 270 9.37 -3.54 -5.47
N ALA A 271 9.90 -2.90 -4.43
CA ALA A 271 10.11 -3.54 -3.12
C ALA A 271 8.78 -3.95 -2.47
N ASN A 272 7.77 -3.08 -2.52
CA ASN A 272 6.44 -3.38 -2.01
C ASN A 272 5.78 -4.55 -2.76
N ALA A 273 5.92 -4.60 -4.08
CA ALA A 273 5.42 -5.72 -4.89
C ALA A 273 6.08 -7.06 -4.50
N ILE A 274 7.41 -7.07 -4.30
CA ILE A 274 8.13 -8.26 -3.84
C ILE A 274 7.66 -8.67 -2.44
N PHE A 275 7.52 -7.71 -1.51
CA PHE A 275 7.06 -7.98 -0.15
C PHE A 275 5.65 -8.59 -0.13
N ALA A 276 4.71 -8.01 -0.86
CA ALA A 276 3.33 -8.51 -0.95
C ALA A 276 3.28 -9.92 -1.55
N PHE A 277 4.09 -10.19 -2.58
CA PHE A 277 4.20 -11.51 -3.17
C PHE A 277 4.77 -12.54 -2.19
N VAL A 278 5.86 -12.21 -1.50
CA VAL A 278 6.48 -13.10 -0.48
C VAL A 278 5.48 -13.41 0.63
N LEU A 279 4.75 -12.40 1.13
CA LEU A 279 3.73 -12.60 2.16
C LEU A 279 2.61 -13.54 1.69
N SER A 280 2.17 -13.39 0.45
CA SER A 280 1.15 -14.24 -0.17
C SER A 280 1.61 -15.69 -0.28
N VAL A 281 2.86 -15.91 -0.73
CA VAL A 281 3.48 -17.25 -0.81
C VAL A 281 3.62 -17.88 0.58
N LEU A 282 4.07 -17.12 1.58
CA LEU A 282 4.19 -17.62 2.96
C LEU A 282 2.82 -17.99 3.55
N SER A 283 1.78 -17.18 3.29
CA SER A 283 0.42 -17.49 3.72
C SER A 283 -0.09 -18.79 3.09
N ALA A 284 0.09 -18.95 1.77
CA ALA A 284 -0.30 -20.17 1.06
C ALA A 284 0.46 -21.41 1.58
N LEU A 285 1.77 -21.29 1.82
CA LEU A 285 2.57 -22.38 2.41
C LEU A 285 2.10 -22.73 3.82
N THR A 286 1.80 -21.74 4.65
CA THR A 286 1.27 -21.94 6.01
C THR A 286 -0.06 -22.67 5.99
N PHE A 287 -0.94 -22.32 5.05
CA PHE A 287 -2.22 -23.00 4.85
C PHE A 287 -2.04 -24.45 4.39
N CYS A 288 -1.14 -24.70 3.42
CA CYS A 288 -0.81 -26.06 2.99
C CYS A 288 -0.24 -26.92 4.12
N VAL A 289 0.63 -26.36 4.97
CA VAL A 289 1.16 -27.04 6.16
C VAL A 289 0.03 -27.39 7.12
N PHE A 290 -0.88 -26.45 7.41
CA PHE A 290 -2.06 -26.71 8.23
C PHE A 290 -2.88 -27.88 7.66
N VAL A 291 -3.32 -27.79 6.41
CA VAL A 291 -4.14 -28.83 5.74
C VAL A 291 -3.46 -30.20 5.77
N SER A 292 -2.15 -30.26 5.53
CA SER A 292 -1.39 -31.52 5.56
C SER A 292 -1.39 -32.23 6.92
N THR A 293 -1.75 -31.53 8.00
CA THR A 293 -1.71 -32.06 9.37
C THR A 293 -3.08 -32.25 10.02
N VAL A 294 -4.16 -31.74 9.42
CA VAL A 294 -5.52 -31.81 9.99
C VAL A 294 -5.99 -33.25 10.21
N TRP A 295 -5.60 -34.18 9.33
CA TRP A 295 -6.05 -35.58 9.38
C TRP A 295 -5.06 -36.54 10.03
N LEU A 296 -3.97 -36.03 10.62
CA LEU A 296 -3.02 -36.90 11.32
C LEU A 296 -3.63 -37.37 12.64
N PRO A 297 -3.44 -38.64 13.02
CA PRO A 297 -3.96 -39.17 14.27
C PRO A 297 -3.27 -38.49 15.46
N ASN A 298 -4.06 -38.07 16.43
CA ASN A 298 -3.59 -37.45 17.68
C ASN A 298 -3.80 -38.35 18.90
N SER A 299 -4.05 -39.65 18.73
CA SER A 299 -4.19 -40.62 19.82
C SER A 299 -2.88 -41.36 20.10
N ALA A 300 -2.73 -41.83 21.34
CA ALA A 300 -1.63 -42.69 21.75
C ALA A 300 -2.10 -43.67 22.83
N PRO A 301 -1.52 -44.87 22.89
CA PRO A 301 -1.80 -45.82 23.95
C PRO A 301 -1.23 -45.31 25.28
N VAL A 302 -2.06 -45.35 26.32
CA VAL A 302 -1.69 -44.89 27.68
C VAL A 302 -1.96 -46.00 28.68
N THR A 303 -1.01 -46.22 29.58
CA THR A 303 -1.20 -47.05 30.78
C THR A 303 -1.11 -46.17 32.01
N LEU A 304 -2.19 -46.15 32.80
CA LEU A 304 -2.30 -45.40 34.04
C LEU A 304 -2.52 -46.37 35.21
N SER A 305 -1.96 -46.04 36.37
CA SER A 305 -2.29 -46.71 37.63
C SER A 305 -2.12 -45.75 38.79
N ALA A 306 -2.85 -46.01 39.87
CA ALA A 306 -2.76 -45.27 41.12
C ALA A 306 -2.73 -46.26 42.30
N SER A 307 -1.85 -46.00 43.26
CA SER A 307 -1.67 -46.79 44.47
C SER A 307 -1.59 -45.89 45.70
N ASN A 308 -1.68 -46.47 46.90
CA ASN A 308 -1.51 -45.74 48.17
C ASN A 308 -2.42 -44.50 48.29
N ILE A 309 -3.70 -44.67 47.95
CA ILE A 309 -4.69 -43.59 47.96
C ILE A 309 -5.06 -43.26 49.40
N ARG A 310 -4.80 -42.02 49.80
CA ARG A 310 -5.07 -41.49 51.14
C ARG A 310 -5.98 -40.29 51.01
N VAL A 311 -7.15 -40.34 51.63
CA VAL A 311 -8.11 -39.23 51.68
C VAL A 311 -8.04 -38.60 53.06
N LYS A 312 -7.96 -37.28 53.14
CA LYS A 312 -8.01 -36.54 54.40
C LYS A 312 -8.99 -35.41 54.28
N ASN A 313 -9.72 -35.20 55.37
CA ASN A 313 -10.59 -34.07 55.49
C ASN A 313 -9.91 -32.95 56.28
N PHE A 314 -10.07 -31.72 55.81
CA PHE A 314 -9.63 -30.53 56.54
C PHE A 314 -10.73 -29.47 56.53
N VAL A 315 -10.66 -28.56 57.49
CA VAL A 315 -11.53 -27.40 57.57
C VAL A 315 -10.86 -26.30 56.74
N ASP A 316 -11.57 -25.77 55.76
CA ASP A 316 -11.13 -24.59 55.04
C ASP A 316 -11.43 -23.35 55.90
N TYR A 317 -10.37 -22.71 56.39
CA TYR A 317 -10.47 -21.53 57.23
C TYR A 317 -10.79 -20.26 56.42
N ALA A 318 -10.70 -20.31 55.08
CA ALA A 318 -11.02 -19.18 54.21
C ALA A 318 -12.52 -19.10 53.87
N SER A 319 -13.27 -20.20 53.97
CA SER A 319 -14.68 -20.27 53.58
C SER A 319 -15.55 -20.74 54.76
N GLU A 320 -16.06 -19.82 55.59
CA GLU A 320 -17.10 -20.03 56.64
C GLU A 320 -17.11 -21.42 57.36
N GLY A 321 -15.94 -22.02 57.65
CA GLY A 321 -15.85 -23.33 58.31
C GLY A 321 -16.29 -24.52 57.45
N SER A 322 -16.31 -24.38 56.12
CA SER A 322 -16.59 -25.47 55.19
C SER A 322 -15.50 -26.55 55.25
N ARG A 323 -15.86 -27.79 54.94
CA ARG A 323 -14.93 -28.93 54.98
C ARG A 323 -14.66 -29.41 53.57
N SER A 324 -13.38 -29.64 53.28
CA SER A 324 -12.92 -30.12 51.98
C SER A 324 -12.12 -31.41 52.14
N ASP A 325 -12.25 -32.29 51.16
CA ASP A 325 -11.48 -33.52 51.08
C ASP A 325 -10.27 -33.28 50.17
N VAL A 326 -9.07 -33.66 50.64
CA VAL A 326 -7.85 -33.72 49.85
C VAL A 326 -7.38 -35.16 49.72
N VAL A 327 -6.98 -35.52 48.50
CA VAL A 327 -6.51 -36.85 48.16
C VAL A 327 -5.03 -36.78 47.80
N MET A 328 -4.28 -37.73 48.35
CA MET A 328 -2.91 -38.01 47.95
C MET A 328 -2.85 -39.45 47.43
N ALA A 329 -2.21 -39.67 46.29
CA ALA A 329 -2.03 -40.99 45.72
C ALA A 329 -0.67 -41.06 45.01
N ASP A 330 -0.09 -42.25 44.94
CA ASP A 330 1.10 -42.50 44.15
C ASP A 330 0.65 -42.90 42.74
N LEU A 331 0.95 -42.06 41.77
CA LEU A 331 0.52 -42.22 40.38
C LEU A 331 1.64 -42.85 39.55
N LYS A 332 1.28 -43.65 38.56
CA LYS A 332 2.21 -44.17 37.56
C LYS A 332 1.64 -43.92 36.17
N ILE A 333 2.44 -43.26 35.32
CA ILE A 333 2.06 -42.82 33.99
C ILE A 333 3.05 -43.41 32.98
N LYS A 334 2.51 -44.15 32.01
CA LYS A 334 3.25 -44.63 30.84
C LYS A 334 2.52 -44.24 29.56
N VAL A 335 3.17 -43.48 28.69
CA VAL A 335 2.62 -43.09 27.38
C VAL A 335 3.76 -42.95 26.38
N ASP A 336 3.50 -43.36 25.14
CA ASP A 336 4.39 -43.08 24.01
C ASP A 336 3.72 -42.10 23.04
N VAL A 337 4.15 -40.84 23.06
CA VAL A 337 3.61 -39.79 22.18
C VAL A 337 4.47 -39.56 20.93
N ALA A 338 5.48 -40.41 20.69
CA ALA A 338 6.32 -40.31 19.49
C ALA A 338 5.50 -40.23 18.18
N PRO A 339 4.42 -41.02 17.99
CA PRO A 339 3.64 -40.97 16.75
C PRO A 339 2.92 -39.64 16.50
N ILE A 340 2.70 -38.84 17.55
CA ILE A 340 1.97 -37.56 17.47
C ILE A 340 2.90 -36.45 16.96
N PHE A 341 4.20 -36.54 17.21
CA PHE A 341 5.18 -35.56 16.72
C PHE A 341 5.40 -35.70 15.21
N ASN A 342 4.74 -34.84 14.43
CA ASN A 342 4.98 -34.67 12.99
C ASN A 342 5.77 -33.39 12.68
N TRP A 343 6.00 -33.08 11.39
CA TRP A 343 6.77 -31.90 10.98
C TRP A 343 6.16 -30.55 11.39
N ASN A 344 4.86 -30.49 11.71
CA ASN A 344 4.17 -29.27 12.15
C ASN A 344 4.05 -29.15 13.68
N VAL A 345 4.24 -30.22 14.47
CA VAL A 345 4.06 -30.16 15.95
C VAL A 345 5.27 -29.54 16.65
N LYS A 346 5.09 -28.38 17.27
CA LYS A 346 6.14 -27.66 18.00
C LYS A 346 6.38 -28.28 19.38
N GLU A 347 5.30 -28.47 20.12
CA GLU A 347 5.29 -29.00 21.48
C GLU A 347 3.96 -29.67 21.80
N ILE A 348 3.97 -30.57 22.78
CA ILE A 348 2.79 -31.26 23.30
C ILE A 348 2.70 -30.94 24.79
N PHE A 349 1.57 -30.40 25.22
CA PHE A 349 1.29 -30.12 26.62
C PHE A 349 0.44 -31.26 27.19
N LEU A 350 1.05 -32.17 27.96
CA LEU A 350 0.35 -33.28 28.60
C LEU A 350 -0.15 -32.88 29.98
N PHE A 351 -1.34 -33.39 30.33
CA PHE A 351 -1.91 -33.20 31.65
C PHE A 351 -2.80 -34.38 32.03
N LEU A 352 -2.64 -34.85 33.27
CA LEU A 352 -3.45 -35.92 33.87
C LEU A 352 -4.64 -35.29 34.58
N VAL A 353 -5.84 -35.76 34.26
CA VAL A 353 -7.10 -35.29 34.81
C VAL A 353 -7.76 -36.40 35.61
N ALA A 354 -8.25 -36.07 36.82
CA ALA A 354 -9.21 -36.89 37.54
C ALA A 354 -10.63 -36.40 37.25
N GLU A 355 -11.47 -37.32 36.77
CA GLU A 355 -12.87 -37.08 36.47
C GLU A 355 -13.76 -37.83 37.49
N TYR A 356 -14.67 -37.11 38.12
CA TYR A 356 -15.59 -37.69 39.11
C TYR A 356 -16.89 -36.89 39.18
N SER A 357 -17.94 -37.52 39.71
CA SER A 357 -19.27 -36.93 39.82
C SER A 357 -19.64 -36.70 41.28
N THR A 358 -20.23 -35.56 41.61
CA THR A 358 -20.76 -35.27 42.95
C THR A 358 -22.26 -35.00 42.87
N PRO A 359 -23.00 -35.05 43.99
CA PRO A 359 -24.43 -34.70 44.00
C PRO A 359 -24.72 -33.27 43.51
N LYS A 360 -23.75 -32.34 43.66
CA LYS A 360 -23.86 -30.95 43.22
C LYS A 360 -23.45 -30.75 41.76
N ALA A 361 -22.50 -31.55 41.25
CA ALA A 361 -21.94 -31.38 39.92
C ALA A 361 -21.75 -32.74 39.23
N PRO A 362 -22.42 -32.99 38.09
CA PRO A 362 -22.39 -34.29 37.42
C PRO A 362 -21.02 -34.63 36.81
N LEU A 363 -20.17 -33.63 36.53
CA LEU A 363 -18.80 -33.81 36.04
C LEU A 363 -17.87 -32.78 36.70
N ASN A 364 -16.89 -33.27 37.45
CA ASN A 364 -15.79 -32.50 38.01
C ASN A 364 -14.50 -32.99 37.38
N GLN A 365 -13.63 -32.06 37.00
CA GLN A 365 -12.35 -32.34 36.36
C GLN A 365 -11.24 -31.59 37.08
N ILE A 366 -10.28 -32.32 37.63
CA ILE A 366 -9.15 -31.74 38.35
C ILE A 366 -7.86 -32.21 37.69
N VAL A 367 -6.99 -31.27 37.31
CA VAL A 367 -5.66 -31.59 36.80
C VAL A 367 -4.77 -31.96 37.97
N LEU A 368 -4.17 -33.16 37.93
CA LEU A 368 -3.30 -33.67 39.00
C LEU A 368 -1.81 -33.47 38.68
N TRP A 369 -1.46 -33.47 37.40
CA TRP A 369 -0.09 -33.42 36.93
C TRP A 369 -0.04 -32.90 35.49
N ASP A 370 1.05 -32.23 35.13
CA ASP A 370 1.31 -31.73 33.77
C ASP A 370 2.78 -31.87 33.39
N LYS A 371 3.05 -32.00 32.08
CA LYS A 371 4.39 -31.99 31.51
C LYS A 371 4.38 -31.47 30.08
N ILE A 372 5.32 -30.59 29.77
CA ILE A 372 5.53 -30.05 28.42
C ILE A 372 6.61 -30.87 27.74
N LEU A 373 6.31 -31.44 26.58
CA LEU A 373 7.28 -32.10 25.72
C LEU A 373 7.54 -31.24 24.48
N ARG A 374 8.80 -30.94 24.21
CA ARG A 374 9.21 -30.26 22.97
C ARG A 374 9.70 -31.28 21.97
N ARG A 375 9.65 -30.89 20.68
CA ARG A 375 10.22 -31.72 19.63
C ARG A 375 11.72 -31.94 19.89
N GLY A 376 12.14 -33.20 19.93
CA GLY A 376 13.52 -33.62 20.18
C GLY A 376 13.77 -34.09 21.62
N ASP A 377 12.81 -33.91 22.52
CA ASP A 377 12.83 -34.53 23.85
C ASP A 377 12.47 -36.02 23.77
N TRP A 378 12.69 -36.77 24.86
CA TRP A 378 12.25 -38.15 25.00
C TRP A 378 10.73 -38.25 24.80
N SER A 379 10.30 -38.98 23.76
CA SER A 379 8.90 -39.08 23.34
C SER A 379 8.08 -40.11 24.11
N THR A 380 8.76 -40.99 24.84
CA THR A 380 8.13 -41.99 25.71
C THR A 380 8.29 -41.56 27.16
N ILE A 381 7.17 -41.34 27.84
CA ILE A 381 7.13 -41.02 29.27
C ILE A 381 6.93 -42.32 30.04
N HIS A 382 7.79 -42.54 31.03
CA HIS A 382 7.65 -43.62 32.00
C HIS A 382 7.98 -43.09 33.38
N GLU A 383 6.96 -42.63 34.09
CA GLU A 383 7.09 -42.07 35.43
C GLU A 383 6.47 -43.05 36.43
N GLU A 384 7.24 -43.44 37.43
CA GLU A 384 6.79 -44.34 38.50
C GLU A 384 6.69 -43.57 39.81
N SER A 385 5.64 -43.83 40.58
CA SER A 385 5.44 -43.28 41.94
C SER A 385 5.51 -41.76 42.01
N ILE A 386 4.83 -41.06 41.10
CA ILE A 386 4.73 -39.60 41.14
C ILE A 386 3.62 -39.18 42.08
N THR A 387 3.90 -38.16 42.90
CA THR A 387 2.86 -37.48 43.66
C THR A 387 2.17 -36.43 42.79
N PRO A 388 0.87 -36.18 42.98
CA PRO A 388 0.16 -35.10 42.30
C PRO A 388 0.89 -33.76 42.50
N LYS A 389 1.16 -33.05 41.40
CA LYS A 389 1.75 -31.70 41.43
C LYS A 389 0.73 -30.67 41.91
N TYR A 390 -0.54 -30.91 41.59
CA TYR A 390 -1.67 -30.13 42.07
C TYR A 390 -2.53 -30.99 43.00
N TYR A 391 -3.01 -30.38 44.08
CA TYR A 391 -3.83 -31.09 45.06
C TYR A 391 -5.15 -31.51 44.43
N PHE A 392 -5.48 -32.80 44.58
CA PHE A 392 -6.83 -33.27 44.33
C PHE A 392 -7.70 -32.84 45.51
N MET A 393 -8.41 -31.72 45.36
CA MET A 393 -9.26 -31.13 46.38
C MET A 393 -10.71 -31.07 45.90
N ASP A 394 -11.65 -31.55 46.71
CA ASP A 394 -13.10 -31.37 46.50
C ASP A 394 -13.67 -30.43 47.58
N ASP A 395 -14.50 -29.48 47.15
CA ASP A 395 -15.20 -28.52 48.03
C ASP A 395 -16.42 -29.17 48.71
N GLY A 396 -16.13 -30.24 49.46
CA GLY A 396 -17.07 -31.05 50.20
C GLY A 396 -16.44 -32.32 50.78
N THR A 397 -17.29 -33.20 51.32
CA THR A 397 -16.91 -34.50 51.89
C THR A 397 -17.34 -35.66 50.99
N ASN A 398 -17.25 -35.49 49.66
CA ASN A 398 -17.86 -36.41 48.70
C ASN A 398 -16.89 -37.48 48.17
N LEU A 399 -15.61 -37.43 48.59
CA LEU A 399 -14.57 -38.30 48.05
C LEU A 399 -14.42 -39.61 48.84
N LEU A 400 -14.88 -39.68 50.10
CA LEU A 400 -14.90 -40.94 50.84
C LEU A 400 -15.75 -42.00 50.15
N ASN A 401 -15.22 -43.23 50.08
CA ASN A 401 -15.90 -44.39 49.47
C ASN A 401 -16.37 -44.12 48.03
N HIS A 402 -15.76 -43.15 47.34
CA HIS A 402 -16.09 -42.81 45.97
C HIS A 402 -15.53 -43.89 45.04
N LYS A 403 -16.44 -44.63 44.37
CA LYS A 403 -16.08 -45.81 43.56
C LYS A 403 -15.75 -45.49 42.10
N ASN A 404 -16.02 -44.27 41.65
CA ASN A 404 -16.05 -43.92 40.23
C ASN A 404 -15.17 -42.69 39.91
N VAL A 405 -13.95 -42.63 40.45
CA VAL A 405 -12.98 -41.61 40.03
C VAL A 405 -12.18 -42.16 38.86
N THR A 406 -12.22 -41.49 37.71
CA THR A 406 -11.53 -41.94 36.50
C THR A 406 -10.33 -41.04 36.20
N LEU A 407 -9.15 -41.62 36.11
CA LEU A 407 -7.94 -40.93 35.67
C LEU A 407 -7.84 -41.03 34.15
N VAL A 408 -7.65 -39.88 33.51
CA VAL A 408 -7.57 -39.72 32.06
C VAL A 408 -6.37 -38.84 31.73
N LEU A 409 -5.50 -39.31 30.83
CA LEU A 409 -4.41 -38.50 30.31
C LEU A 409 -4.86 -37.76 29.04
N ARG A 410 -4.72 -36.44 29.03
CA ARG A 410 -5.04 -35.58 27.90
C ARG A 410 -3.83 -34.75 27.51
N TRP A 411 -3.88 -34.20 26.29
CA TRP A 411 -2.85 -33.29 25.83
C TRP A 411 -3.35 -32.29 24.80
N ASN A 412 -2.67 -31.13 24.77
CA ASN A 412 -2.80 -30.15 23.70
C ASN A 412 -1.62 -30.30 22.74
N VAL A 413 -1.91 -30.52 21.46
CA VAL A 413 -0.92 -30.54 20.39
C VAL A 413 -0.77 -29.11 19.87
N VAL A 414 0.40 -28.50 20.09
CA VAL A 414 0.70 -27.13 19.68
C VAL A 414 1.42 -27.16 18.33
N PRO A 415 0.78 -26.78 17.22
CA PRO A 415 1.44 -26.73 15.93
C PRO A 415 2.32 -25.48 15.78
N ASN A 416 3.23 -25.48 14.82
CA ASN A 416 3.90 -24.27 14.35
C ASN A 416 2.93 -23.37 13.57
N ALA A 417 1.98 -23.98 12.86
CA ALA A 417 0.92 -23.30 12.12
C ALA A 417 -0.39 -24.10 12.16
N GLY A 418 -1.50 -23.46 12.51
CA GLY A 418 -2.84 -24.06 12.46
C GLY A 418 -3.52 -24.20 13.81
N TYR A 419 -4.41 -25.20 13.91
CA TYR A 419 -5.30 -25.40 15.06
C TYR A 419 -4.60 -26.10 16.25
N LEU A 420 -4.87 -25.60 17.45
CA LEU A 420 -4.47 -26.25 18.71
C LEU A 420 -5.42 -27.44 18.98
N ALA A 421 -4.98 -28.66 18.67
CA ALA A 421 -5.80 -29.86 18.86
C ALA A 421 -5.73 -30.36 20.31
N ILE A 422 -6.89 -30.60 20.90
CA ILE A 422 -7.01 -31.28 22.20
C ILE A 422 -7.26 -32.76 21.92
N ALA A 423 -6.47 -33.63 22.53
CA ALA A 423 -6.59 -35.07 22.36
C ALA A 423 -6.49 -35.82 23.70
N GLN A 424 -6.92 -37.07 23.68
CA GLN A 424 -7.03 -37.92 24.85
C GLN A 424 -6.38 -39.28 24.57
N GLY A 425 -5.75 -39.85 25.60
CA GLY A 425 -5.24 -41.22 25.55
C GLY A 425 -6.32 -42.28 25.39
N GLU A 426 -5.96 -43.39 24.75
CA GLU A 426 -6.87 -44.52 24.52
C GLU A 426 -7.15 -45.33 25.81
N GLY A 427 -6.38 -45.10 26.88
CA GLY A 427 -6.51 -45.75 28.17
C GLY A 427 -7.06 -44.84 29.27
N GLN A 428 -7.84 -45.42 30.18
CA GLN A 428 -8.34 -44.78 31.41
C GLN A 428 -8.15 -45.73 32.59
N TYR A 429 -7.99 -45.18 33.80
CA TYR A 429 -7.88 -45.98 35.01
C TYR A 429 -8.90 -45.54 36.05
N ARG A 430 -9.70 -46.47 36.56
CA ARG A 430 -10.67 -46.20 37.61
C ARG A 430 -10.05 -46.45 38.97
N VAL A 431 -10.23 -45.49 39.86
CA VAL A 431 -9.69 -45.48 41.21
C VAL A 431 -10.85 -45.58 42.19
N GLU A 432 -10.76 -46.54 43.11
CA GLU A 432 -11.66 -46.65 44.24
C GLU A 432 -11.04 -46.00 45.47
N PHE A 433 -11.80 -45.13 46.14
CA PHE A 433 -11.31 -44.39 47.28
C PHE A 433 -11.63 -45.12 48.60
N PRO A 434 -10.78 -44.97 49.63
CA PRO A 434 -10.97 -45.64 50.91
C PRO A 434 -12.25 -45.20 51.63
N SER A 435 -12.75 -46.06 52.51
CA SER A 435 -13.95 -45.82 53.32
C SER A 435 -13.71 -45.02 54.60
N SER A 436 -12.44 -44.78 54.97
CA SER A 436 -12.06 -44.00 56.15
C SER A 436 -10.98 -42.96 55.83
N TYR A 437 -10.97 -41.86 56.60
CA TYR A 437 -9.96 -40.82 56.47
C TYR A 437 -8.61 -41.26 57.02
N TYR A 438 -7.54 -40.87 56.34
CA TYR A 438 -6.16 -41.06 56.77
C TYR A 438 -5.83 -40.14 57.95
N SER A 439 -5.41 -40.73 59.08
CA SER A 439 -5.13 -40.01 60.33
C SER A 439 -3.68 -39.48 60.45
N GLY A 440 -2.80 -39.85 59.52
CA GLY A 440 -1.39 -39.43 59.53
C GLY A 440 -1.14 -38.02 58.96
N ARG A 441 0.13 -37.61 59.02
CA ARG A 441 0.63 -36.46 58.24
C ARG A 441 0.83 -36.91 56.79
N PHE A 442 0.46 -36.06 55.83
CA PHE A 442 0.61 -36.39 54.41
C PHE A 442 2.06 -36.48 54.00
#